data_AF-A0AAD5XUR8-F1
#
_entry.id   AF-A0AAD5XUR8-F1
#
_cell.length_a   1.000
_cell.length_b   1.000
_cell.length_c   1.000
_cell.angle_alpha   90.00
_cell.angle_beta   90.00
_cell.angle_gamma   90.00
#
_symmetry.space_group_name_H-M   'P 1'
#
loop_
_entity.id
_entity.type
_entity.pdbx_description
1 polymer ?
#
loop_
_entity_poly.entity_id
_entity_poly.type
_entity_poly.pdbx_seq_one_letter_code
_entity_poly.pdbx_strand_id
1 'polypeptide(L)'
;LNRLQNGANLLYYPLEHIYWLAAHEVIPLSEEMKNKIGMWSTRFWASYVVLYFAQLYIDNEELKTRECMLKSRALEKGKSDAGSTDITFTKDRLNLIEERRSLFLNFLVNLSYFPLTIQWSLENSTFPYIGVGICGTIAAT
;
A
#
# COMPACT_ATOMS: atom_id res chain seq x y z
N LEU A 1 -10.62 -2.61 8.29
CA LEU A 1 -9.85 -2.96 7.07
C LEU A 1 -8.73 -3.96 7.36
N ASN A 2 -7.97 -3.78 8.44
CA ASN A 2 -6.90 -4.68 8.89
C ASN A 2 -7.28 -6.17 8.94
N ARG A 3 -8.49 -6.52 9.41
CA ARG A 3 -8.95 -7.93 9.42
C ARG A 3 -9.10 -8.54 8.02
N LEU A 4 -9.54 -7.75 7.03
CA LEU A 4 -9.67 -8.19 5.64
C LEU A 4 -8.30 -8.33 4.97
N GLN A 5 -7.40 -7.37 5.23
CA GLN A 5 -6.01 -7.45 4.78
C GLN A 5 -5.29 -8.68 5.35
N ASN A 6 -5.49 -8.97 6.65
CA ASN A 6 -4.97 -10.18 7.28
C ASN A 6 -5.55 -11.46 6.66
N GLY A 7 -6.83 -11.45 6.29
CA GLY A 7 -7.46 -12.57 5.58
C GLY A 7 -6.85 -12.80 4.19
N ALA A 8 -6.62 -11.74 3.42
CA ALA A 8 -5.93 -11.82 2.13
C ALA A 8 -4.51 -12.38 2.28
N ASN A 9 -3.76 -11.92 3.28
CA ASN A 9 -2.42 -12.41 3.59
C ASN A 9 -2.41 -13.87 4.05
N LEU A 10 -3.39 -14.29 4.85
CA LEU A 10 -3.50 -15.67 5.32
C LEU A 10 -3.67 -16.67 4.17
N LEU A 11 -4.29 -16.25 3.06
CA LEU A 11 -4.45 -17.08 1.86
C LEU A 11 -3.25 -16.94 0.91
N TYR A 12 -2.74 -15.72 0.75
CA TYR A 12 -1.59 -15.42 -0.10
C TYR A 12 -0.34 -16.20 0.32
N TYR A 13 0.07 -16.10 1.60
CA TYR A 13 1.34 -16.67 2.04
C TYR A 13 1.42 -18.20 1.84
N PRO A 14 0.45 -19.03 2.26
CA PRO A 14 0.53 -20.47 2.03
C PRO A 14 0.54 -20.84 0.56
N LEU A 15 -0.27 -20.17 -0.28
CA LEU A 15 -0.30 -20.44 -1.72
C LEU A 15 1.04 -20.10 -2.38
N GLU A 16 1.65 -18.99 -2.00
CA GLU A 16 2.97 -18.58 -2.50
C GLU A 16 4.06 -19.60 -2.11
N HIS A 17 4.05 -20.08 -0.86
CA HIS A 17 5.02 -21.08 -0.41
C HIS A 17 4.81 -22.43 -1.11
N ILE A 18 3.56 -22.84 -1.35
CA ILE A 18 3.25 -24.06 -2.10
C ILE A 18 3.75 -23.92 -3.54
N TYR A 19 3.51 -22.77 -4.19
CA TYR A 19 4.03 -22.49 -5.53
C TYR A 19 5.56 -22.54 -5.57
N TRP A 20 6.24 -21.88 -4.62
CA TRP A 20 7.69 -21.88 -4.54
C TRP A 20 8.27 -23.29 -4.34
N LEU A 21 7.70 -24.08 -3.43
CA LEU A 21 8.11 -25.47 -3.19
C LEU A 21 7.87 -26.37 -4.40
N ALA A 22 6.77 -26.16 -5.13
CA ALA A 22 6.46 -26.89 -6.35
C ALA A 22 7.40 -26.51 -7.51
N ALA A 23 7.80 -25.25 -7.61
CA ALA A 23 8.74 -24.76 -8.61
C ALA A 23 10.16 -25.29 -8.42
N HIS A 24 10.55 -25.58 -7.17
CA HIS A 24 11.84 -26.21 -6.83
C HIS A 24 11.79 -27.75 -6.82
N GLU A 25 10.71 -28.34 -7.34
CA GLU A 25 10.50 -29.80 -7.40
C GLU A 25 10.55 -30.52 -6.04
N VAL A 26 10.37 -29.78 -4.93
CA VAL A 26 10.31 -30.35 -3.58
C VAL A 26 9.01 -31.13 -3.38
N ILE A 27 7.92 -30.66 -4.01
CA ILE A 27 6.61 -31.32 -3.98
C ILE A 27 6.21 -31.67 -5.43
N PRO A 28 5.88 -32.93 -5.73
CA PRO A 28 5.45 -33.33 -7.06
C PRO A 28 4.00 -32.86 -7.32
N LEU A 29 3.88 -31.64 -7.85
CA LEU A 29 2.61 -31.08 -8.34
C LEU A 29 2.62 -31.02 -9.87
N SER A 30 1.46 -31.29 -10.49
CA SER A 30 1.31 -31.14 -11.93
C SER A 30 1.44 -29.67 -12.35
N GLU A 31 1.91 -29.42 -13.57
CA GLU A 31 2.00 -28.06 -14.13
C GLU A 31 0.67 -27.30 -14.09
N GLU A 32 -0.44 -28.01 -14.29
CA GLU A 32 -1.78 -27.41 -14.24
C GLU A 32 -2.13 -26.90 -12.83
N MET A 33 -1.79 -27.68 -11.79
CA MET A 33 -2.02 -27.27 -10.41
C MET A 33 -1.08 -26.14 -10.00
N LYS A 34 0.19 -26.18 -10.42
CA LYS A 34 1.16 -25.09 -10.20
C LYS A 34 0.65 -23.76 -10.76
N ASN A 35 0.19 -23.78 -12.01
CA ASN A 35 -0.36 -22.58 -12.66
C ASN A 35 -1.61 -22.06 -11.93
N LYS A 36 -2.54 -22.95 -11.55
CA LYS A 36 -3.73 -22.55 -10.77
C LYS A 36 -3.35 -21.90 -9.43
N ILE A 37 -2.41 -22.47 -8.68
CA ILE A 37 -1.99 -21.96 -7.37
C ILE A 37 -1.33 -20.58 -7.51
N GLY A 38 -0.41 -20.41 -8.46
CA GLY A 38 0.24 -19.11 -8.71
C GLY A 38 -0.76 -18.02 -9.17
N MET A 39 -1.76 -18.40 -9.96
CA MET A 39 -2.83 -17.46 -10.36
C MET A 39 -3.66 -16.99 -9.17
N TRP A 40 -4.05 -17.92 -8.29
CA TRP A 40 -4.83 -17.60 -7.10
C TRP A 40 -4.02 -16.81 -6.07
N SER A 41 -2.74 -17.13 -5.85
CA SER A 41 -1.87 -16.34 -4.96
C SER A 41 -1.82 -14.88 -5.43
N THR A 42 -1.61 -14.66 -6.71
CA THR A 42 -1.60 -13.33 -7.33
C THR A 42 -2.93 -12.60 -7.18
N ARG A 43 -4.08 -13.28 -7.31
CA ARG A 43 -5.41 -12.67 -7.11
C ARG A 43 -5.65 -12.25 -5.65
N PHE A 44 -5.15 -13.02 -4.68
CA PHE A 44 -5.20 -12.63 -3.27
C PHE A 44 -4.28 -11.45 -2.98
N TRP A 45 -3.09 -11.40 -3.59
CA TRP A 45 -2.21 -10.24 -3.55
C TRP A 45 -2.88 -8.99 -4.16
N ALA A 46 -3.56 -9.13 -5.30
CA ALA A 46 -4.35 -8.05 -5.92
C ALA A 46 -5.41 -7.50 -4.98
N SER A 47 -6.13 -8.41 -4.31
CA SER A 47 -7.16 -8.05 -3.35
C SER A 47 -6.56 -7.29 -2.16
N TYR A 48 -5.39 -7.70 -1.66
CA TYR A 48 -4.65 -6.98 -0.63
C TYR A 48 -4.28 -5.56 -1.07
N VAL A 49 -3.75 -5.38 -2.28
CA VAL A 49 -3.39 -4.05 -2.82
C VAL A 49 -4.61 -3.13 -2.93
N VAL A 50 -5.77 -3.63 -3.39
CA VAL A 50 -7.01 -2.85 -3.41
C VAL A 50 -7.45 -2.44 -2.00
N LEU A 51 -7.39 -3.37 -1.04
CA LEU A 51 -7.67 -3.07 0.36
C LEU A 51 -6.65 -2.10 0.97
N TYR A 52 -5.42 -2.04 0.45
CA TYR A 52 -4.41 -1.09 0.86
C TYR A 52 -4.74 0.33 0.37
N PHE A 53 -5.20 0.49 -0.87
CA PHE A 53 -5.70 1.79 -1.35
C PHE A 53 -6.90 2.29 -0.55
N ALA A 54 -7.81 1.40 -0.17
CA ALA A 54 -8.91 1.75 0.71
C ALA A 54 -8.42 2.24 2.09
N GLN A 55 -7.31 1.67 2.60
CA GLN A 55 -6.70 2.12 3.86
C GLN A 55 -6.07 3.50 3.71
N LEU A 56 -5.29 3.70 2.65
CA LEU A 56 -4.69 5.01 2.34
C LEU A 56 -5.74 6.11 2.19
N TYR A 57 -6.90 5.80 1.62
CA TYR A 57 -8.01 6.75 1.54
C TYR A 57 -8.52 7.16 2.92
N ILE A 58 -8.73 6.18 3.81
CA ILE A 58 -9.17 6.43 5.19
C ILE A 58 -8.11 7.24 5.96
N ASP A 59 -6.84 6.88 5.84
CA ASP A 59 -5.73 7.57 6.50
C ASP A 59 -5.60 9.03 6.01
N ASN A 60 -5.87 9.28 4.73
CA ASN A 60 -5.86 10.63 4.17
C ASN A 60 -6.99 11.51 4.74
N GLU A 61 -8.19 10.95 4.93
CA GLU A 61 -9.29 11.68 5.57
C GLU A 61 -9.00 11.98 7.04
N GLU A 62 -8.38 11.04 7.76
CA GLU A 62 -7.93 11.27 9.14
C GLU A 62 -6.87 12.39 9.20
N LEU A 63 -5.88 12.36 8.31
CA LEU A 63 -4.85 13.39 8.21
C LEU A 63 -5.42 14.77 7.91
N LYS A 64 -6.38 14.89 6.98
CA LYS A 64 -7.06 16.16 6.69
C LYS A 64 -7.76 16.72 7.93
N THR A 65 -8.39 15.85 8.73
CA THR A 65 -9.05 16.26 9.97
C THR A 65 -8.03 16.80 10.98
N ARG A 66 -6.89 16.13 11.15
CA ARG A 66 -5.79 16.58 12.02
C ARG A 66 -5.17 17.90 11.55
N GLU A 67 -5.00 18.07 10.23
CA GLU A 67 -4.54 19.34 9.65
C GLU A 67 -5.49 20.51 9.94
N CYS A 68 -6.79 20.27 9.85
CA CYS A 68 -7.80 21.29 10.16
C CYS A 68 -7.72 21.70 11.64
N MET A 69 -7.63 20.73 12.56
CA MET A 69 -7.49 20.97 14.00
C MET A 69 -6.21 21.73 14.35
N LEU A 70 -5.09 21.46 13.67
CA LEU A 70 -3.85 22.19 13.91
C LEU A 70 -3.89 23.61 13.34
N LYS A 71 -4.57 23.83 12.20
CA LYS A 71 -4.80 25.17 11.66
C LYS A 71 -5.67 26.03 12.58
N SER A 72 -6.75 25.48 13.15
CA SER A 72 -7.59 26.24 14.09
C SER A 72 -6.82 26.64 15.35
N ARG A 73 -6.03 25.72 15.93
CA ARG A 73 -5.13 26.02 17.06
C ARG A 73 -4.09 27.10 16.74
N ALA A 74 -3.58 27.13 15.51
CA ALA A 74 -2.64 28.15 15.06
C ALA A 74 -3.28 29.55 15.04
N LEU A 75 -4.54 29.64 14.56
CA LEU A 75 -5.30 30.89 14.49
C LEU A 75 -5.66 31.43 15.88
N GLU A 76 -5.98 30.55 16.83
CA GLU A 76 -6.24 30.92 18.22
C GLU A 76 -4.98 31.45 18.92
N LYS A 77 -3.82 30.82 18.67
CA LYS A 77 -2.52 31.28 19.19
C LYS A 77 -2.04 32.59 18.59
N GLY A 78 -2.21 32.80 17.28
CA GLY A 78 -1.85 34.06 16.62
C GLY A 78 -2.62 35.29 17.14
N LYS A 79 -3.74 35.08 17.85
CA LYS A 79 -4.50 36.14 18.53
C LYS A 79 -4.07 36.36 19.99
N SER A 80 -3.41 35.39 20.62
CA SER A 80 -3.21 35.35 22.08
C SER A 80 -1.75 35.47 22.52
N ASP A 81 -0.75 35.14 21.70
CA ASP A 81 0.65 35.14 22.16
C ASP A 81 1.65 35.32 21.02
N ALA A 82 2.30 36.49 20.93
CA ALA A 82 3.25 36.84 19.88
C ALA A 82 4.71 36.47 20.18
N GLY A 83 5.00 35.75 21.29
CA GLY A 83 6.38 35.59 21.79
C GLY A 83 6.81 34.20 22.25
N SER A 84 5.91 33.24 22.46
CA SER A 84 6.28 31.90 22.97
C SER A 84 6.22 30.85 21.84
N THR A 85 7.40 30.41 21.36
CA THR A 85 7.48 29.30 20.40
C THR A 85 7.21 27.99 21.12
N ASP A 86 5.95 27.56 21.14
CA ASP A 86 5.57 26.26 21.70
C ASP A 86 6.20 25.13 20.87
N ILE A 87 7.22 24.50 21.46
CA ILE A 87 7.95 23.36 20.89
C ILE A 87 6.98 22.24 20.49
N THR A 88 5.88 22.06 21.23
CA THR A 88 4.86 21.03 20.96
C THR A 88 4.15 21.30 19.63
N PHE A 89 3.74 22.54 19.38
CA PHE A 89 3.07 22.92 18.14
C PHE A 89 3.99 22.78 16.92
N THR A 90 5.27 23.16 17.07
CA THR A 90 6.28 22.96 16.02
C THR A 90 6.50 21.49 15.74
N LYS A 91 6.55 20.64 16.77
CA LYS A 91 6.68 19.18 16.63
C LYS A 91 5.47 18.56 15.93
N ASP A 92 4.25 18.93 16.33
CA ASP A 92 3.02 18.47 15.69
C ASP A 92 2.96 18.84 14.20
N ARG A 93 3.43 20.04 13.85
CA ARG A 93 3.57 20.50 12.47
C ARG A 93 4.56 19.67 11.66
N LEU A 94 5.71 19.32 12.24
CA LEU A 94 6.72 18.49 11.59
C LEU A 94 6.20 17.05 11.39
N ASN A 95 5.59 16.47 12.42
CA ASN A 95 4.98 15.14 12.36
C ASN A 95 3.93 15.05 11.23
N LEU A 96 3.06 16.05 11.08
CA LEU A 96 2.09 16.09 9.98
C LEU A 96 2.73 16.08 8.59
N ILE A 97 3.82 16.84 8.41
CA ILE A 97 4.55 16.90 7.13
C ILE A 97 5.14 15.53 6.81
N GLU A 98 5.72 14.88 7.83
CA GLU A 98 6.29 13.54 7.71
C GLU A 98 5.22 12.48 7.41
N GLU A 99 4.09 12.50 8.12
CA GLU A 99 2.95 11.61 7.88
C GLU A 99 2.38 11.78 6.46
N ARG A 100 2.24 13.03 5.99
CA ARG A 100 1.77 13.31 4.63
C ARG A 100 2.76 12.85 3.56
N ARG A 101 4.07 13.02 3.80
CA ARG A 101 5.11 12.48 2.92
C ARG A 101 5.05 10.96 2.89
N SER A 102 4.93 10.32 4.05
CA SER A 102 4.80 8.86 4.17
C SER A 102 3.57 8.35 3.41
N LEU A 103 2.41 8.99 3.57
CA LEU A 103 1.20 8.61 2.85
C LEU A 103 1.38 8.73 1.34
N PHE A 104 2.01 9.81 0.87
CA PHE A 104 2.27 10.01 -0.55
C PHE A 104 3.23 8.96 -1.12
N LEU A 105 4.32 8.65 -0.41
CA LEU A 105 5.25 7.60 -0.83
C LEU A 105 4.58 6.23 -0.85
N ASN A 106 3.83 5.87 0.19
CA ASN A 106 3.07 4.62 0.22
C ASN A 106 2.06 4.54 -0.92
N PHE A 107 1.38 5.65 -1.24
CA PHE A 107 0.49 5.71 -2.40
C PHE A 107 1.23 5.48 -3.72
N LEU A 108 2.38 6.13 -3.93
CA LEU A 108 3.18 5.95 -5.16
C LEU A 108 3.71 4.53 -5.32
N VAL A 109 4.22 3.94 -4.24
CA VAL A 109 4.71 2.55 -4.22
C VAL A 109 3.58 1.59 -4.58
N ASN A 110 2.41 1.72 -3.94
CA ASN A 110 1.26 0.86 -4.23
C ASN A 110 0.67 1.11 -5.62
N LEU A 111 0.71 2.35 -6.11
CA LEU A 111 0.32 2.70 -7.49
C LEU A 111 1.22 2.02 -8.52
N SER A 112 2.47 1.80 -8.17
CA SER A 112 3.42 1.08 -9.00
C SER A 112 3.18 -0.43 -8.93
N TYR A 113 2.89 -0.98 -7.75
CA TYR A 113 2.51 -2.39 -7.65
C TYR A 113 1.19 -2.70 -8.39
N PHE A 114 0.24 -1.77 -8.41
CA PHE A 114 -1.11 -1.98 -8.96
C PHE A 114 -1.15 -2.54 -10.40
N PRO A 115 -0.46 -1.96 -11.41
CA PRO A 115 -0.44 -2.51 -12.76
C PRO A 115 0.28 -3.87 -12.86
N LEU A 116 1.35 -4.11 -12.08
CA LEU A 116 2.00 -5.43 -12.02
C LEU A 116 1.00 -6.48 -11.52
N THR A 117 0.27 -6.14 -10.46
CA THR A 117 -0.68 -7.06 -9.85
C THR A 117 -1.90 -7.33 -10.73
N ILE A 118 -2.38 -6.32 -11.47
CA ILE A 118 -3.45 -6.51 -12.47
C ILE A 118 -2.98 -7.42 -13.60
N GLN A 119 -1.80 -7.17 -14.17
CA GLN A 119 -1.27 -7.98 -15.26
C GLN A 119 -1.13 -9.45 -14.89
N TRP A 120 -0.61 -9.74 -13.70
CA TRP A 120 -0.43 -11.12 -13.25
C TRP A 120 -1.75 -11.80 -12.84
N SER A 121 -2.80 -11.03 -12.53
CA SER A 121 -4.11 -11.58 -12.15
C SER A 121 -5.02 -11.95 -13.33
N LEU A 122 -4.71 -11.46 -14.54
CA LEU A 122 -5.46 -11.67 -15.78
C LEU A 122 -4.77 -12.70 -16.68
N GLU A 123 -5.50 -13.75 -17.07
CA GLU A 123 -4.99 -14.82 -17.95
C GLU A 123 -4.70 -14.34 -19.40
N ASN A 124 -5.29 -13.21 -19.82
CA ASN A 124 -5.06 -12.57 -21.12
C ASN A 124 -4.98 -11.05 -20.97
N SER A 125 -3.86 -10.53 -20.46
CA SER A 125 -3.64 -9.09 -20.29
C SER A 125 -3.09 -8.46 -21.59
N THR A 126 -3.77 -7.45 -22.13
CA THR A 126 -3.32 -6.58 -23.24
C THR A 126 -2.43 -5.42 -22.79
N PHE A 127 -1.96 -5.43 -21.54
CA PHE A 127 -1.23 -4.31 -20.96
C PHE A 127 0.19 -4.17 -21.55
N PRO A 128 0.62 -2.96 -21.94
CA PRO A 128 1.92 -2.76 -22.60
C PRO A 128 3.10 -3.01 -21.65
N TYR A 129 4.05 -3.85 -22.08
CA TYR A 129 5.25 -4.27 -21.34
C TYR A 129 6.11 -3.11 -20.78
N ILE A 130 6.06 -1.92 -21.39
CA ILE A 130 6.77 -0.71 -20.92
C ILE A 130 6.31 -0.26 -19.52
N GLY A 131 5.03 -0.48 -19.18
CA GLY A 131 4.47 -0.07 -17.88
C GLY A 131 5.02 -0.90 -16.72
N VAL A 132 5.36 -2.17 -16.96
CA VAL A 132 5.88 -3.11 -15.95
C VAL A 132 7.26 -2.71 -15.46
N GLY A 133 8.15 -2.28 -16.36
CA GLY A 133 9.52 -1.90 -16.02
C GLY A 133 9.60 -0.61 -15.19
N ILE A 134 8.78 0.39 -15.54
CA ILE A 134 8.72 1.67 -14.80
C ILE A 134 8.15 1.43 -13.40
N CYS A 135 7.07 0.64 -13.32
CA CYS A 135 6.43 0.33 -12.06
C CYS A 135 7.29 -0.56 -11.14
N GLY A 136 8.03 -1.52 -11.69
CA GLY A 136 8.98 -2.33 -10.92
C GLY A 136 10.13 -1.50 -10.33
N THR A 137 10.57 -0.45 -11.01
CA THR A 137 11.64 0.43 -10.52
C THR A 137 11.16 1.32 -9.37
N ILE A 138 9.94 1.88 -9.47
CA ILE A 138 9.37 2.73 -8.41
C ILE A 138 9.00 1.90 -7.18
N ALA A 139 8.54 0.67 -7.37
CA ALA A 139 8.25 -0.29 -6.30
C ALA A 139 9.49 -0.71 -5.49
N ALA A 140 10.69 -0.59 -6.07
CA ALA A 140 11.97 -0.92 -5.44
C ALA A 140 12.66 0.26 -4.72
N THR A 141 12.03 1.44 -4.72
CA THR A 141 12.48 2.68 -4.03
C THR A 141 11.69 2.93 -2.76
#